data_AF-A0A060CQA4-F1
#
_entry.id   AF-A0A060CQA4-F1
#
_cell.length_a   1.000
_cell.length_b   1.000
_cell.length_c   1.000
_cell.angle_alpha   90.00
_cell.angle_beta   90.00
_cell.angle_gamma   90.00
#
_symmetry.space_group_name_H-M   'P 1'
#
loop_
_entity.id
_entity.type
_entity.pdbx_description
1 polymer ?
#
loop_
_entity_poly.entity_id
_entity_poly.type
_entity_poly.pdbx_seq_one_letter_code
_entity_poly.pdbx_strand_id
1 'polypeptide(L)'
;DTDKAKIAAKVAKSLGLEYHAWMPCMLHAGLALLVCRKQTGESAHDVQPYVPYYTCLDPRNKEVQAWLIEQYCKMAAIPEVDYVQLDYIRYPDVILARGLWEKYGLVMKEEYPKADYCY
;
A
#
# COMPACT_ATOMS: atom_id res chain seq x y z
N ASP A 1 1.90 11.27 -5.59
CA ASP A 1 2.47 12.44 -6.29
C ASP A 1 1.32 13.17 -6.98
N THR A 2 0.85 14.28 -6.40
CA THR A 2 -0.31 15.01 -6.89
C THR A 2 -0.04 15.75 -8.19
N ASP A 3 1.20 16.13 -8.47
CA ASP A 3 1.52 16.93 -9.66
C ASP A 3 1.51 16.06 -10.91
N LYS A 4 2.03 14.84 -10.82
CA LYS A 4 1.86 13.83 -11.89
C LYS A 4 0.38 13.51 -12.14
N ALA A 5 -0.41 13.38 -11.08
CA ALA A 5 -1.84 13.12 -11.21
C ALA A 5 -2.58 14.26 -11.91
N LYS A 6 -2.31 15.53 -11.57
CA LYS A 6 -2.88 16.70 -12.26
C LYS A 6 -2.60 16.68 -13.76
N ILE A 7 -1.35 16.41 -14.15
CA ILE A 7 -0.95 16.36 -15.57
C ILE A 7 -1.69 15.23 -16.28
N ALA A 8 -1.66 14.01 -15.73
CA ALA A 8 -2.27 12.84 -16.34
C ALA A 8 -3.80 12.97 -16.45
N ALA A 9 -4.45 13.43 -15.37
CA ALA A 9 -5.89 13.66 -15.32
C ALA A 9 -6.34 14.70 -16.35
N LYS A 10 -5.61 15.82 -16.48
CA LYS A 10 -5.90 16.85 -17.49
C LYS A 10 -5.81 16.30 -18.92
N VAL A 11 -4.81 15.48 -19.22
CA VAL A 11 -4.68 14.83 -20.52
C VAL A 11 -5.84 13.86 -20.77
N ALA A 12 -6.20 13.03 -19.79
CA ALA A 12 -7.34 12.11 -19.90
C ALA A 12 -8.65 12.88 -20.18
N LYS A 13 -8.91 13.96 -19.45
CA LYS A 13 -10.07 14.83 -19.66
C LYS A 13 -10.10 15.47 -21.04
N SER A 14 -8.95 15.93 -21.56
CA SER A 14 -8.89 16.50 -22.91
C SER A 14 -9.25 15.49 -24.02
N LEU A 15 -9.16 14.19 -23.71
CA LEU A 15 -9.50 13.08 -24.60
C LEU A 15 -10.90 12.50 -24.33
N GLY A 16 -11.67 13.08 -23.39
CA GLY A 16 -12.98 12.57 -23.01
C GLY A 16 -12.96 11.28 -22.18
N LEU A 17 -11.82 10.99 -21.52
CA LEU A 17 -11.65 9.81 -20.67
C LEU A 17 -11.85 10.15 -19.18
N GLU A 18 -12.27 9.15 -18.41
CA GLU A 18 -12.23 9.20 -16.95
C GLU A 18 -10.82 8.90 -16.44
N TYR A 19 -10.43 9.55 -15.34
CA TYR A 19 -9.13 9.33 -14.70
C TYR A 19 -9.30 8.82 -13.27
N HIS A 20 -8.81 7.59 -13.05
CA HIS A 20 -8.78 6.93 -11.75
C HIS A 20 -7.37 7.05 -11.17
N ALA A 21 -7.20 7.85 -10.12
CA ALA A 21 -5.93 8.03 -9.45
C ALA A 21 -5.62 6.80 -8.57
N TRP A 22 -4.66 5.98 -9.00
CA TRP A 22 -4.17 4.85 -8.21
C TRP A 22 -3.40 5.34 -6.97
N MET A 23 -3.76 4.84 -5.79
CA MET A 23 -3.11 5.19 -4.52
C MET A 23 -2.91 3.95 -3.64
N PRO A 24 -1.69 3.73 -3.11
CA PRO A 24 -1.46 2.63 -2.17
C PRO A 24 -2.04 2.97 -0.79
N CYS A 25 -2.61 1.96 -0.13
CA CYS A 25 -3.10 2.03 1.23
C CYS A 25 -2.02 1.69 2.25
N MET A 26 -1.70 0.40 2.39
CA MET A 26 -0.79 -0.03 3.45
C MET A 26 0.67 0.09 3.03
N LEU A 27 0.98 0.09 1.73
CA LEU A 27 2.36 0.03 1.25
C LEU A 27 2.94 1.44 1.01
N HIS A 28 3.68 1.98 1.99
CA HIS A 28 4.32 3.29 1.88
C HIS A 28 5.76 3.25 2.38
N ALA A 29 6.67 3.86 1.61
CA ALA A 29 8.06 4.06 2.01
C ALA A 29 8.23 5.37 2.81
N GLY A 30 9.27 5.43 3.65
CA GLY A 30 9.64 6.67 4.36
C GLY A 30 8.82 7.01 5.61
N LEU A 31 7.92 6.12 6.03
CA LEU A 31 7.06 6.28 7.22
C LEU A 31 7.43 5.32 8.35
N ALA A 32 8.72 5.21 8.66
CA ALA A 32 9.30 4.18 9.54
C ALA A 32 8.62 4.05 10.93
N LEU A 33 8.08 5.15 11.48
CA LEU A 33 7.39 5.15 12.79
C LEU A 33 5.94 4.65 12.73
N LEU A 34 5.36 4.58 11.53
CA LEU A 34 3.95 4.27 11.30
C LEU A 34 3.72 2.85 10.74
N VAL A 35 4.80 2.08 10.58
CA VAL A 35 4.75 0.72 10.03
C VAL A 35 4.24 -0.30 11.04
N CYS A 36 3.68 -1.39 10.54
CA CYS A 36 3.30 -2.56 11.32
C CYS A 36 4.47 -3.19 12.05
N ARG A 37 4.15 -3.82 13.18
CA ARG A 37 5.01 -4.83 13.80
C ARG A 37 4.48 -6.23 13.51
N LYS A 38 5.38 -7.20 13.50
CA LYS A 38 5.05 -8.63 13.42
C LYS A 38 4.70 -9.18 14.79
N GLN A 39 4.16 -10.40 14.84
CA GLN A 39 3.94 -11.10 16.11
C GLN A 39 5.24 -11.28 16.91
N THR A 40 6.38 -11.41 16.23
CA THR A 40 7.73 -11.48 16.83
C THR A 40 8.21 -10.15 17.42
N GLY A 41 7.47 -9.05 17.24
CA GLY A 41 7.81 -7.69 17.71
C GLY A 41 8.64 -6.86 16.71
N GLU A 42 9.15 -7.51 15.64
CA GLU A 42 9.96 -6.88 14.60
C GLU A 42 9.14 -5.88 13.76
N SER A 43 9.75 -4.74 13.43
CA SER A 43 9.14 -3.72 12.57
C SER A 43 9.15 -4.14 11.10
N ALA A 44 8.10 -3.84 10.35
CA ALA A 44 8.07 -4.00 8.89
C ALA A 44 9.07 -3.07 8.18
N HIS A 45 9.59 -2.04 8.87
CA HIS A 45 10.69 -1.23 8.36
C HIS A 45 12.04 -1.97 8.41
N ASP A 46 12.24 -2.84 9.40
CA ASP A 46 13.54 -3.49 9.62
C ASP A 46 13.58 -4.88 8.98
N VAL A 47 12.45 -5.59 8.98
CA VAL A 47 12.33 -6.94 8.41
C VAL A 47 11.11 -7.03 7.52
N GLN A 48 11.32 -7.02 6.20
CA GLN A 48 10.23 -7.07 5.22
C GLN A 48 9.90 -8.52 4.78
N PRO A 49 8.64 -8.80 4.42
CA PRO A 49 8.23 -10.02 3.76
C PRO A 49 8.41 -9.88 2.24
N TYR A 50 8.84 -10.96 1.61
CA TYR A 50 8.93 -11.13 0.15
C TYR A 50 9.94 -10.22 -0.57
N VAL A 51 9.85 -8.90 -0.38
CA VAL A 51 10.66 -7.89 -1.08
C VAL A 51 11.03 -6.73 -0.14
N PRO A 52 12.19 -6.06 -0.33
CA PRO A 52 12.71 -5.05 0.60
C PRO A 52 11.84 -3.79 0.74
N TYR A 53 10.94 -3.53 -0.20
CA TYR A 53 10.10 -2.33 -0.18
C TYR A 53 8.74 -2.56 0.51
N TYR A 54 8.47 -3.76 1.04
CA TYR A 54 7.24 -4.08 1.77
C TYR A 54 7.23 -3.52 3.20
N THR A 55 7.15 -2.19 3.28
CA THR A 55 7.04 -1.43 4.54
C THR A 55 5.57 -1.10 4.82
N CYS A 56 4.79 -2.10 5.23
CA CYS A 56 3.35 -1.93 5.47
C CYS A 56 3.05 -1.08 6.71
N LEU A 57 2.11 -0.13 6.60
CA LEU A 57 1.59 0.72 7.66
C LEU A 57 0.62 -0.02 8.60
N ASP A 58 0.54 0.40 9.87
CA ASP A 58 -0.44 -0.12 10.85
C ASP A 58 -1.79 0.65 10.76
N PRO A 59 -2.85 0.07 10.17
CA PRO A 59 -4.16 0.66 10.05
C PRO A 59 -4.87 0.83 11.40
N ARG A 60 -4.39 0.22 12.50
CA ARG A 60 -4.95 0.47 13.85
C ARG A 60 -4.41 1.76 14.44
N ASN A 61 -3.25 2.23 13.96
CA ASN A 61 -2.69 3.51 14.37
C ASN A 61 -3.55 4.66 13.81
N LYS A 62 -4.08 5.51 14.72
CA LYS A 62 -4.92 6.65 14.34
C LYS A 62 -4.19 7.70 13.52
N GLU A 63 -2.87 7.83 13.69
CA GLU A 63 -2.04 8.72 12.87
C GLU A 63 -1.94 8.21 11.43
N VAL A 64 -1.83 6.89 11.23
CA VAL A 64 -1.89 6.27 9.89
C VAL A 64 -3.24 6.54 9.23
N GLN A 65 -4.34 6.32 9.95
CA GLN A 65 -5.69 6.58 9.43
C GLN A 65 -5.83 8.05 9.00
N ALA A 66 -5.45 8.98 9.86
CA ALA A 66 -5.52 10.42 9.58
C ALA A 66 -4.65 10.81 8.38
N TRP A 67 -3.42 10.29 8.32
CA TRP A 67 -2.49 10.58 7.23
C TRP A 67 -3.01 10.05 5.88
N LEU A 68 -3.53 8.82 5.83
CA LEU A 68 -4.10 8.23 4.60
C LEU A 68 -5.30 9.03 4.12
N ILE A 69 -6.22 9.39 5.02
CA ILE A 69 -7.38 10.25 4.70
C ILE A 69 -6.90 11.57 4.11
N GLU A 70 -5.91 12.22 4.73
CA GLU A 70 -5.34 13.47 4.21
C GLU A 70 -4.78 13.30 2.80
N GLN A 71 -4.03 12.23 2.52
CA GLN A 71 -3.48 11.98 1.18
C GLN A 71 -4.59 11.76 0.15
N TYR A 72 -5.63 11.00 0.49
CA TYR A 72 -6.74 10.72 -0.43
C TYR A 72 -7.58 11.96 -0.69
N CYS A 73 -7.85 12.77 0.34
CA CYS A 73 -8.53 14.04 0.17
C CYS A 73 -7.74 14.99 -0.73
N LYS A 74 -6.41 15.07 -0.59
CA LYS A 74 -5.56 15.87 -1.49
C LYS A 74 -5.65 15.42 -2.95
N MET A 75 -5.73 14.11 -3.19
CA MET A 75 -5.86 13.56 -4.54
C MET A 75 -7.27 13.81 -5.11
N ALA A 76 -8.30 13.54 -4.33
CA ALA A 76 -9.70 13.72 -4.72
C ALA A 76 -10.08 15.21 -4.92
N ALA A 77 -9.34 16.14 -4.32
CA ALA A 77 -9.53 17.58 -4.53
C ALA A 77 -9.03 18.08 -5.89
N ILE A 78 -8.36 17.25 -6.70
CA ILE A 78 -7.95 17.62 -8.06
C ILE A 78 -9.19 17.56 -8.97
N PRO A 79 -9.62 18.67 -9.59
CA PRO A 79 -10.89 18.71 -10.34
C PRO A 79 -10.99 17.71 -11.49
N GLU A 80 -9.86 17.38 -12.13
CA GLU A 80 -9.80 16.44 -13.24
C GLU A 80 -9.74 14.96 -12.82
N VAL A 81 -9.58 14.67 -11.52
CA VAL A 81 -9.61 13.30 -10.98
C VAL A 81 -11.06 12.89 -10.71
N ASP A 82 -11.52 11.83 -11.37
CA ASP A 82 -12.89 11.32 -11.20
C ASP A 82 -13.01 10.40 -9.98
N TYR A 83 -11.99 9.56 -9.78
CA TYR A 83 -11.99 8.54 -8.74
C TYR A 83 -10.60 8.37 -8.11
N VAL A 84 -10.57 8.01 -6.84
CA VAL A 84 -9.38 7.50 -6.17
C VAL A 84 -9.49 5.98 -6.09
N GLN A 85 -8.61 5.27 -6.79
CA GLN A 85 -8.54 3.81 -6.78
C GLN A 85 -7.51 3.35 -5.77
N LEU A 86 -8.00 2.76 -4.68
CA LEU A 86 -7.14 2.25 -3.60
C LEU A 86 -6.60 0.87 -3.93
N ASP A 87 -5.31 0.68 -3.73
CA ASP A 87 -4.61 -0.60 -3.86
C ASP A 87 -3.80 -0.89 -2.59
N TYR A 88 -3.29 -2.12 -2.43
CA TYR A 88 -2.66 -2.57 -1.18
C TYR A 88 -3.57 -2.32 0.05
N ILE A 89 -4.88 -2.57 -0.11
CA ILE A 89 -5.93 -2.36 0.90
C ILE A 89 -5.91 -3.41 2.03
N ARG A 90 -4.85 -4.21 2.12
CA ARG A 90 -4.68 -5.32 3.03
C ARG A 90 -3.20 -5.54 3.31
N TYR A 91 -2.92 -6.31 4.35
CA TYR A 91 -1.56 -6.76 4.65
C TYR A 91 -1.06 -7.82 3.64
N PRO A 92 0.27 -8.06 3.61
CA PRO A 92 0.87 -9.14 2.85
C PRO A 92 0.30 -10.48 3.29
N ASP A 93 -0.10 -11.31 2.34
CA ASP A 93 -0.67 -12.63 2.65
C ASP A 93 0.28 -13.43 3.53
N VAL A 94 -0.19 -13.97 4.65
CA VAL A 94 0.58 -14.91 5.47
C VAL A 94 0.76 -16.26 4.75
N ILE A 95 -0.15 -16.58 3.83
CA ILE A 95 -0.03 -17.68 2.86
C ILE A 95 -0.21 -17.10 1.45
N LEU A 96 0.88 -16.97 0.70
CA LEU A 96 0.83 -16.47 -0.67
C LEU A 96 0.12 -17.45 -1.60
N ALA A 97 -0.48 -16.90 -2.67
CA ALA A 97 -0.96 -17.70 -3.78
C ALA A 97 0.16 -18.57 -4.37
N ARG A 98 -0.14 -19.84 -4.67
CA ARG A 98 0.84 -20.84 -5.13
C ARG A 98 1.66 -20.37 -6.34
N GLY A 99 1.07 -19.61 -7.26
CA GLY A 99 1.78 -19.07 -8.43
C GLY A 99 2.89 -18.07 -8.11
N LEU A 100 2.96 -17.55 -6.88
CA LEU A 100 3.99 -16.60 -6.45
C LEU A 100 5.14 -17.28 -5.67
N TRP A 101 5.01 -18.56 -5.35
CA TRP A 101 5.98 -19.28 -4.52
C TRP A 101 7.34 -19.38 -5.19
N GLU A 102 7.38 -19.82 -6.45
CA GLU A 102 8.61 -19.92 -7.24
C GLU A 102 9.30 -18.55 -7.37
N LYS A 103 8.51 -17.50 -7.65
CA LYS A 103 9.00 -16.12 -7.77
C LYS A 103 9.76 -15.65 -6.53
N TYR A 104 9.29 -16.03 -5.34
CA TYR A 104 9.90 -15.63 -4.06
C TYR A 104 10.77 -16.72 -3.43
N GLY A 105 10.99 -17.85 -4.11
CA GLY A 105 11.79 -18.96 -3.58
C GLY A 105 11.18 -19.63 -2.35
N LEU A 106 9.86 -19.71 -2.27
CA LEU A 106 9.12 -20.21 -1.10
C LEU A 106 8.45 -21.54 -1.39
N VAL A 107 8.28 -22.36 -0.36
CA VAL A 107 7.36 -23.50 -0.34
C VAL A 107 6.60 -23.42 0.98
N MET A 108 5.34 -22.99 0.95
CA MET A 108 4.57 -22.75 2.17
C MET A 108 3.76 -23.98 2.56
N LYS A 109 4.02 -24.53 3.74
CA LYS A 109 3.22 -25.62 4.33
C LYS A 109 2.42 -25.17 5.55
N GLU A 110 2.77 -23.99 6.05
CA GLU A 110 2.24 -23.32 7.23
C GLU A 110 2.29 -21.80 6.97
N GLU A 111 1.74 -21.04 7.90
CA GLU A 111 1.80 -19.57 7.89
C GLU A 111 3.24 -19.08 7.83
N TYR A 112 3.52 -18.12 6.94
CA TYR A 112 4.86 -17.57 6.78
C TYR A 112 5.15 -16.51 7.84
N PRO A 113 6.00 -16.77 8.85
CA PRO A 113 6.12 -15.90 10.02
C PRO A 113 6.61 -14.48 9.68
N LYS A 114 7.37 -14.33 8.59
CA LYS A 114 7.84 -13.01 8.15
C LYS A 114 6.72 -12.10 7.64
N ALA A 115 5.57 -12.66 7.26
CA ALA A 115 4.38 -11.93 6.82
C ALA A 115 3.25 -11.95 7.87
N ASP A 116 3.50 -12.52 9.04
CA ASP A 116 2.54 -12.54 10.15
C ASP A 116 2.60 -11.21 10.91
N TYR A 117 1.69 -10.32 10.53
CA TYR A 117 1.53 -8.99 11.11
C TYR A 117 0.44 -8.97 12.17
N CYS A 118 0.18 -7.78 12.70
CA CYS A 118 -0.87 -7.54 13.67
C CYS A 118 -2.28 -7.64 13.07
N TYR A 119 -2.66 -8.82 12.58
CA TYR A 119 -4.04 -9.20 12.26
C TYR A 119 -4.89 -9.25 13.53
#